data_AF-A0A496SHI1-F1
#
_entry.id   AF-A0A496SHI1-F1
#
_cell.length_a   1.000
_cell.length_b   1.000
_cell.length_c   1.000
_cell.angle_alpha   90.00
_cell.angle_beta   90.00
_cell.angle_gamma   90.00
#
_symmetry.space_group_name_H-M   'P 1'
#
loop_
_entity.id
_entity.type
_entity.pdbx_description
1 polymer ?
#
loop_
_entity_poly.entity_id
_entity_poly.type
_entity_poly.pdbx_seq_one_letter_code
_entity_poly.pdbx_strand_id
1 'polypeptide(L)'
;MPPHPIDIGKFSTRSLDVILRDLREELQLDFDEIIVHPGPQPRDSADIELFKQGRIIGKINVKTAVSGDLKATLRKLTDSIRTGEMGAIILFALCYRDEEHVDTKMIIVLLPEDVFKYYKLPDVYEVLQEKIRNKAKTENYIRIEFLAVNDAIELIRAKEAILARDMAEAAYNAVKEAKEMANKAYNAAKEAKEESKKTKEALNKLENKVDRILDLLSKKE
;
A
#
# COMPACT_ATOMS: atom_id res chain seq x y z
N MET A 1 0.20 1.26 -9.31
CA MET A 1 1.02 1.28 -8.08
C MET A 1 0.86 2.66 -7.46
N PRO A 2 0.44 2.83 -6.19
CA PRO A 2 0.67 4.10 -5.51
C PRO A 2 2.20 4.29 -5.46
N PRO A 3 2.75 5.42 -5.93
CA PRO A 3 4.18 5.57 -6.21
C PRO A 3 5.07 5.64 -4.95
N HIS A 4 4.49 5.62 -3.74
CA HIS A 4 5.21 5.76 -2.48
C HIS A 4 4.53 4.95 -1.37
N PRO A 5 5.25 4.56 -0.30
CA PRO A 5 4.62 3.97 0.89
C PRO A 5 3.49 4.89 1.36
N ILE A 6 2.29 4.34 1.53
CA ILE A 6 1.16 5.08 2.09
C ILE A 6 1.57 5.52 3.49
N ASP A 7 1.82 6.82 3.64
CA ASP A 7 2.07 7.45 4.93
C ASP A 7 0.73 7.54 5.65
N ILE A 8 0.48 6.59 6.55
CA ILE A 8 -0.78 6.45 7.25
C ILE A 8 -1.10 7.69 8.09
N GLY A 9 -0.08 8.36 8.63
CA GLY A 9 -0.26 9.63 9.35
C GLY A 9 -0.75 10.75 8.42
N LYS A 10 -0.15 10.89 7.23
CA LYS A 10 -0.62 11.84 6.21
C LYS A 10 -2.05 11.54 5.77
N PHE A 11 -2.34 10.26 5.52
CA PHE A 11 -3.65 9.82 5.06
C PHE A 11 -4.73 10.09 6.10
N SER A 12 -4.52 9.66 7.34
CA SER A 12 -5.49 9.85 8.43
C SER A 12 -5.73 11.32 8.73
N THR A 13 -4.67 12.14 8.72
CA THR A 13 -4.77 13.59 8.93
C THR A 13 -5.58 14.25 7.81
N ARG A 14 -5.35 13.88 6.54
CA ARG A 14 -6.18 14.37 5.41
C ARG A 14 -7.65 14.01 5.56
N SER A 15 -7.95 12.80 6.02
CA SER A 15 -9.33 12.36 6.23
C SER A 15 -10.08 13.20 7.28
N LEU A 16 -9.36 13.88 8.19
CA LEU A 16 -9.98 14.75 9.18
C LEU A 16 -10.61 16.02 8.58
N ASP A 17 -10.21 16.48 7.39
CA ASP A 17 -10.86 17.62 6.72
C ASP A 17 -12.36 17.34 6.53
N VAL A 18 -12.69 16.17 5.99
CA VAL A 18 -14.08 15.74 5.76
C VAL A 18 -14.75 15.41 7.09
N ILE A 19 -14.09 14.60 7.93
CA ILE A 19 -14.72 14.06 9.14
C ILE A 19 -15.03 15.17 10.16
N LEU A 20 -14.12 16.13 10.37
CA LEU A 20 -14.37 17.20 11.33
C LEU A 20 -15.48 18.15 10.86
N ARG A 21 -15.65 18.32 9.55
CA ARG A 21 -16.77 19.10 9.00
C ARG A 21 -18.10 18.39 9.26
N ASP A 22 -18.16 17.10 9.01
CA ASP A 22 -19.37 16.28 9.20
C ASP A 22 -19.74 16.15 10.69
N LEU A 23 -18.75 16.07 11.57
CA LEU A 23 -18.94 15.85 13.01
C LEU A 23 -18.77 17.12 13.85
N ARG A 24 -18.70 18.32 13.25
CA ARG A 24 -18.40 19.56 13.97
C ARG A 24 -19.35 19.81 15.15
N GLU A 25 -20.64 19.51 14.96
CA GLU A 25 -21.68 19.76 15.96
C GLU A 25 -21.58 18.75 17.11
N GLU A 26 -21.34 17.47 16.79
CA GLU A 26 -21.13 16.41 17.78
C GLU A 26 -19.86 16.65 18.62
N LEU A 27 -18.81 17.17 17.98
CA LEU A 27 -17.54 17.53 18.62
C LEU A 27 -17.56 18.90 19.30
N GLN A 28 -18.68 19.64 19.21
CA GLN A 28 -18.84 20.98 19.76
C GLN A 28 -17.76 21.96 19.25
N LEU A 29 -17.37 21.81 17.98
CA LEU A 29 -16.43 22.66 17.28
C LEU A 29 -17.19 23.68 16.43
N ASP A 30 -16.86 24.96 16.63
CA ASP A 30 -17.58 26.09 16.01
C ASP A 30 -16.66 26.82 15.03
N PHE A 31 -16.45 26.23 13.85
CA PHE A 31 -15.60 26.78 12.78
C PHE A 31 -16.35 26.85 11.44
N ASP A 32 -15.97 27.77 10.57
CA ASP A 32 -16.47 27.90 9.20
C ASP A 32 -15.47 27.35 8.16
N GLU A 33 -14.19 27.42 8.46
CA GLU A 33 -13.11 26.90 7.62
C GLU A 33 -12.12 26.04 8.43
N ILE A 34 -11.52 25.05 7.76
CA ILE A 34 -10.50 24.17 8.32
C ILE A 34 -9.38 24.04 7.30
N ILE A 35 -8.14 24.14 7.78
CA ILE A 35 -6.94 23.90 6.99
C ILE A 35 -6.22 22.70 7.59
N VAL A 36 -5.87 21.74 6.74
CA VAL A 36 -5.21 20.49 7.15
C VAL A 36 -3.80 20.42 6.56
N HIS A 37 -2.81 20.22 7.42
CA HIS A 37 -1.39 20.15 7.11
C HIS A 37 -0.82 18.75 7.39
N PRO A 38 -0.98 17.79 6.47
CA PRO A 38 -0.58 16.41 6.71
C PRO A 38 0.95 16.18 6.69
N GLY A 39 1.76 17.20 6.36
CA GLY A 39 3.21 17.09 6.16
C GLY A 39 4.03 18.04 7.02
N PRO A 40 5.30 18.31 6.66
CA PRO A 40 6.13 19.30 7.34
C PRO A 40 5.44 20.67 7.35
N GLN A 41 5.38 21.30 8.52
CA GLN A 41 4.61 22.51 8.74
C GLN A 41 5.51 23.70 9.07
N PRO A 42 5.06 24.94 8.81
CA PRO A 42 5.69 26.14 9.38
C PRO A 42 5.79 26.03 10.90
N ARG A 43 6.79 26.69 11.50
CA ARG A 43 7.08 26.55 12.95
C ARG A 43 5.87 26.84 13.83
N ASP A 44 4.98 27.75 13.44
CA ASP A 44 3.85 28.20 14.25
C ASP A 44 2.51 27.54 13.89
N SER A 45 2.51 26.52 13.02
CA SER A 45 1.31 25.78 12.58
C SER A 45 1.07 24.51 13.40
N ALA A 46 -0.16 23.99 13.33
CA ALA A 46 -0.53 22.65 13.79
C ALA A 46 -1.04 21.77 12.63
N ASP A 47 -1.17 20.46 12.87
CA ASP A 47 -1.65 19.51 11.84
C ASP A 47 -3.01 19.92 11.26
N ILE A 48 -3.82 20.60 12.07
CA ILE A 48 -5.09 21.18 11.68
C ILE A 48 -5.24 22.56 12.31
N GLU A 49 -5.71 23.52 11.52
CA GLU A 49 -6.10 24.86 11.97
C GLU A 49 -7.59 25.08 11.69
N LEU A 50 -8.32 25.49 12.73
CA LEU A 50 -9.75 25.79 12.66
C LEU A 50 -9.93 27.31 12.61
N PHE A 51 -10.72 27.77 11.65
CA PHE A 51 -10.99 29.18 11.41
C PHE A 51 -12.45 29.52 11.69
N LYS A 52 -12.68 30.72 12.21
CA LYS A 52 -13.99 31.36 12.29
C LYS A 52 -13.86 32.80 11.82
N GLN A 53 -14.60 33.18 10.79
CA GLN A 53 -14.60 34.53 10.22
C GLN A 53 -13.18 35.01 9.86
N GLY A 54 -12.38 34.10 9.27
CA GLY A 54 -11.00 34.38 8.85
C GLY A 54 -9.97 34.49 9.98
N ARG A 55 -10.32 34.10 11.22
CA ARG A 55 -9.40 34.05 12.36
C ARG A 55 -9.21 32.63 12.85
N ILE A 56 -7.98 32.27 13.21
CA ILE A 56 -7.71 30.98 13.86
C ILE A 56 -8.36 30.99 15.24
N ILE A 57 -9.25 30.03 15.48
CA ILE A 57 -9.93 29.83 16.77
C ILE A 57 -9.44 28.57 17.49
N GLY A 58 -8.75 27.67 16.78
CA GLY A 58 -8.27 26.43 17.35
C GLY A 58 -7.18 25.80 16.49
N LYS A 59 -6.29 25.07 17.15
CA LYS A 59 -5.23 24.29 16.52
C LYS A 59 -5.28 22.88 17.07
N ILE A 60 -5.16 21.87 16.21
CA ILE A 60 -5.19 20.46 16.62
C ILE A 60 -3.90 19.78 16.17
N ASN A 61 -3.17 19.22 17.13
CA ASN A 61 -2.02 18.36 16.90
C ASN A 61 -2.49 16.90 16.83
N VAL A 62 -2.18 16.20 15.75
CA VAL A 62 -2.72 14.87 15.44
C VAL A 62 -1.63 13.83 15.60
N LYS A 63 -1.96 12.71 16.25
CA LYS A 63 -1.10 11.52 16.32
C LYS A 63 -1.89 10.28 15.95
N THR A 64 -1.39 9.55 14.96
CA THR A 64 -2.00 8.28 14.55
C THR A 64 -1.28 7.12 15.23
N ALA A 65 -2.03 6.28 15.93
CA ALA A 65 -1.54 5.09 16.60
C ALA A 65 -1.33 3.95 15.61
N VAL A 66 -0.32 4.08 14.73
CA VAL A 66 -0.04 3.09 13.69
C VAL A 66 0.27 1.70 14.24
N SER A 67 0.82 1.61 15.46
CA SER A 67 1.13 0.35 16.16
C SER A 67 -0.03 -0.18 17.01
N GLY A 68 -1.18 0.50 17.05
CA GLY A 68 -2.29 0.16 17.95
C GLY A 68 -2.05 0.52 19.44
N ASP A 69 -0.86 1.00 19.81
CA ASP A 69 -0.55 1.37 21.20
C ASP A 69 -1.06 2.78 21.54
N LEU A 70 -2.24 2.83 22.17
CA LEU A 70 -2.84 4.07 22.65
C LEU A 70 -1.96 4.81 23.67
N LYS A 71 -1.30 4.09 24.59
CA LYS A 71 -0.53 4.71 25.68
C LYS A 71 0.73 5.38 25.13
N ALA A 72 1.45 4.69 24.25
CA ALA A 72 2.62 5.26 23.59
C ALA A 72 2.24 6.45 22.69
N THR A 73 1.10 6.36 22.01
CA THR A 73 0.61 7.44 21.14
C THR A 73 0.19 8.67 21.95
N LEU A 74 -0.51 8.47 23.06
CA LEU A 74 -0.88 9.55 23.98
C LEU A 74 0.36 10.25 24.53
N ARG A 75 1.40 9.50 24.94
CA ARG A 75 2.68 10.08 25.37
C ARG A 75 3.31 10.95 24.28
N LYS A 76 3.42 10.43 23.05
CA LYS A 76 3.96 11.19 21.91
C LYS A 76 3.18 12.46 21.62
N LEU A 77 1.86 12.42 21.78
CA LEU A 77 1.00 13.60 21.63
C LEU A 77 1.34 14.63 22.70
N THR A 78 1.36 14.22 23.97
CA THR A 78 1.71 15.08 25.11
C THR A 78 3.10 15.70 24.96
N ASP A 79 4.09 14.97 24.48
CA ASP A 79 5.45 15.48 24.28
C ASP A 79 5.54 16.51 23.13
N SER A 80 4.58 16.49 22.20
CA SER A 80 4.59 17.32 20.99
C SER A 80 3.64 18.53 21.03
N ILE A 81 2.69 18.53 21.97
CA ILE A 81 1.63 19.54 22.02
C ILE A 81 2.17 20.87 22.53
N ARG A 82 1.69 21.97 21.96
CA ARG A 82 2.08 23.33 22.36
C ARG A 82 0.95 24.03 23.09
N THR A 83 1.30 25.10 23.80
CA THR A 83 0.31 25.98 24.43
C THR A 83 -0.67 26.51 23.38
N GLY A 84 -1.96 26.41 23.68
CA GLY A 84 -3.07 26.77 22.79
C GLY A 84 -3.51 25.68 21.82
N GLU A 85 -2.88 24.49 21.82
CA GLU A 85 -3.26 23.38 20.95
C GLU A 85 -4.16 22.37 21.68
N MET A 86 -5.14 21.86 20.93
CA MET A 86 -5.85 20.63 21.25
C MET A 86 -5.07 19.44 20.71
N GLY A 87 -5.30 18.27 21.29
CA GLY A 87 -4.72 17.02 20.81
C GLY A 87 -5.77 16.14 20.14
N ALA A 88 -5.38 15.41 19.10
CA ALA A 88 -6.19 14.37 18.51
C ALA A 88 -5.40 13.07 18.36
N ILE A 89 -6.01 11.95 18.76
CA ILE A 89 -5.48 10.61 18.53
C ILE A 89 -6.39 9.89 17.55
N ILE A 90 -5.77 9.28 16.53
CA ILE A 90 -6.47 8.41 15.57
C ILE A 90 -6.03 6.97 15.81
N LEU A 91 -7.00 6.09 16.04
CA LEU A 91 -6.78 4.64 16.15
C LEU A 91 -7.62 3.91 15.12
N PHE A 92 -7.15 2.75 14.72
CA PHE A 92 -7.94 1.80 13.94
C PHE A 92 -8.24 0.60 14.82
N ALA A 93 -9.46 0.09 14.74
CA ALA A 93 -9.89 -1.01 15.60
C ALA A 93 -10.81 -1.99 14.86
N LEU A 94 -10.74 -3.25 15.29
CA LEU A 94 -11.77 -4.25 15.01
C LEU A 94 -12.76 -4.22 16.16
N CYS A 95 -14.01 -3.94 15.83
CA CYS A 95 -15.13 -3.88 16.76
C CYS A 95 -16.04 -5.08 16.50
N TYR A 96 -16.09 -6.01 17.44
CA TYR A 96 -16.83 -7.27 17.34
C TYR A 96 -18.23 -7.07 17.91
N ARG A 97 -19.26 -7.39 17.13
CA ARG A 97 -20.65 -7.50 17.63
C ARG A 97 -20.88 -8.90 18.20
N ASP A 98 -20.30 -9.89 17.55
CA ASP A 98 -20.21 -11.30 17.95
C ASP A 98 -18.95 -11.93 17.29
N GLU A 99 -18.86 -13.26 17.27
CA GLU A 99 -17.71 -13.97 16.69
C GLU A 99 -17.65 -13.91 15.15
N GLU A 100 -18.78 -13.68 14.48
CA GLU A 100 -18.89 -13.70 13.02
C GLU A 100 -18.98 -12.28 12.42
N HIS A 101 -19.47 -11.31 13.19
CA HIS A 101 -19.69 -9.93 12.76
C HIS A 101 -18.63 -9.00 13.34
N VAL A 102 -17.69 -8.59 12.48
CA VAL A 102 -16.57 -7.70 12.82
C VAL A 102 -16.63 -6.45 11.95
N ASP A 103 -16.72 -5.29 12.60
CA ASP A 103 -16.65 -3.99 11.95
C ASP A 103 -15.24 -3.39 12.10
N THR A 104 -14.67 -2.89 11.01
CA THR A 104 -13.45 -2.07 11.09
C THR A 104 -13.85 -0.60 11.32
N LYS A 105 -13.33 0.00 12.39
CA LYS A 105 -13.63 1.39 12.76
C LYS A 105 -12.37 2.23 12.88
N MET A 106 -12.49 3.50 12.50
CA MET A 106 -11.53 4.53 12.86
C MET A 106 -12.07 5.28 14.08
N ILE A 107 -11.31 5.25 15.17
CA ILE A 107 -11.65 5.94 16.42
C ILE A 107 -10.85 7.22 16.46
N ILE A 108 -11.55 8.35 16.54
CA ILE A 108 -10.94 9.68 16.74
C ILE A 108 -11.20 10.09 18.18
N VAL A 109 -10.14 10.42 18.88
CA VAL A 109 -10.19 10.93 20.26
C VAL A 109 -9.72 12.37 20.22
N LEU A 110 -10.61 13.30 20.56
CA LEU A 110 -10.28 14.72 20.70
C LEU A 110 -10.03 15.05 22.18
N LEU A 111 -8.91 15.71 22.45
CA LEU A 111 -8.41 16.07 23.76
C LEU A 111 -8.30 17.61 23.84
N PRO A 112 -9.14 18.27 24.65
CA PRO A 112 -9.00 19.71 24.91
C PRO A 112 -7.63 20.07 25.50
N GLU A 113 -7.19 21.30 25.28
CA GLU A 113 -5.91 21.83 25.81
C GLU A 113 -5.79 21.63 27.33
N ASP A 114 -6.89 21.86 28.06
CA ASP A 114 -6.98 21.74 29.51
C ASP A 114 -6.61 20.34 30.02
N VAL A 115 -6.82 19.30 29.21
CA VAL A 115 -6.45 17.92 29.57
C VAL A 115 -4.94 17.83 29.79
N PHE A 116 -4.15 18.49 28.96
CA PHE A 116 -2.70 18.46 29.03
C PHE A 116 -2.13 19.40 30.12
N LYS A 117 -2.88 20.44 30.48
CA LYS A 117 -2.48 21.40 31.53
C LYS A 117 -2.71 20.87 32.93
N TYR A 118 -3.85 20.21 33.16
CA TYR A 118 -4.34 19.96 34.53
C TYR A 118 -4.28 18.49 34.96
N TYR A 119 -4.14 17.54 34.03
CA TYR A 119 -4.24 16.12 34.33
C TYR A 119 -2.95 15.37 34.04
N LYS A 120 -2.68 14.31 34.82
CA LYS A 120 -1.53 13.45 34.59
C LYS A 120 -1.86 12.43 33.50
N LEU A 121 -0.85 12.06 32.73
CA LEU A 121 -0.97 11.10 31.63
C LEU A 121 -1.68 9.78 32.01
N PRO A 122 -1.41 9.15 33.18
CA PRO A 122 -2.10 7.92 33.58
C PRO A 122 -3.61 8.13 33.74
N ASP A 123 -4.03 9.22 34.39
CA ASP A 123 -5.44 9.53 34.63
C ASP A 123 -6.18 9.76 33.30
N VAL A 124 -5.55 10.51 32.39
CA VAL A 124 -6.09 10.73 31.04
C VAL A 124 -6.23 9.40 30.29
N TYR A 125 -5.23 8.53 30.36
CA TYR A 125 -5.26 7.22 29.71
C TYR A 125 -6.41 6.34 30.22
N GLU A 126 -6.63 6.28 31.53
CA GLU A 126 -7.73 5.51 32.12
C GLU A 126 -9.10 6.01 31.66
N VAL A 127 -9.31 7.33 31.67
CA VAL A 127 -10.55 7.96 31.20
C VAL A 127 -10.77 7.69 29.70
N LEU A 128 -9.72 7.72 28.89
CA LEU A 128 -9.84 7.39 27.47
C LEU A 128 -10.27 5.93 27.25
N GLN A 129 -9.66 4.98 27.96
CA GLN A 129 -10.05 3.58 27.88
C GLN A 129 -11.50 3.36 28.34
N GLU A 130 -11.94 4.09 29.35
CA GLU A 130 -13.33 4.04 29.81
C GLU A 130 -14.29 4.60 28.76
N LYS A 131 -14.02 5.78 28.21
CA LYS A 131 -14.85 6.39 27.16
C LYS A 131 -14.97 5.52 25.92
N ILE A 132 -13.86 4.93 25.46
CA ILE A 132 -13.87 3.99 24.33
C ILE A 132 -14.74 2.77 24.64
N ARG A 133 -14.59 2.16 25.83
CA ARG A 133 -15.41 1.01 26.24
C ARG A 133 -16.89 1.37 26.37
N ASN A 134 -17.22 2.56 26.89
CA ASN A 134 -18.60 3.00 27.02
C ASN A 134 -19.23 3.26 25.65
N LYS A 135 -18.50 3.91 24.73
CA LYS A 135 -18.96 4.09 23.35
C LYS A 135 -19.17 2.76 22.63
N ALA A 136 -18.27 1.79 22.84
CA ALA A 136 -18.41 0.42 22.34
C ALA A 136 -19.73 -0.22 22.77
N LYS A 137 -20.05 -0.13 24.06
CA LYS A 137 -21.29 -0.67 24.62
C LYS A 137 -22.52 0.00 24.02
N THR A 138 -22.52 1.33 23.92
CA THR A 138 -23.63 2.09 23.30
C THR A 138 -23.86 1.69 21.84
N GLU A 139 -22.81 1.28 21.13
CA GLU A 139 -22.89 0.83 19.74
C GLU A 139 -23.06 -0.70 19.58
N ASN A 140 -23.29 -1.42 20.69
CA ASN A 140 -23.47 -2.88 20.76
C ASN A 140 -22.24 -3.69 20.28
N TYR A 141 -21.05 -3.25 20.66
CA TYR A 141 -19.81 -4.02 20.49
C TYR A 141 -19.43 -4.72 21.79
N ILE A 142 -19.12 -6.02 21.71
CA ILE A 142 -18.70 -6.84 22.85
C ILE A 142 -17.20 -6.76 23.10
N ARG A 143 -16.42 -6.47 22.05
CA ARG A 143 -14.96 -6.42 22.07
C ARG A 143 -14.43 -5.40 21.08
N ILE A 144 -13.39 -4.69 21.47
CA ILE A 144 -12.61 -3.80 20.60
C ILE A 144 -11.15 -4.21 20.68
N GLU A 145 -10.52 -4.40 19.53
CA GLU A 145 -9.09 -4.70 19.42
C GLU A 145 -8.42 -3.64 18.54
N PHE A 146 -7.43 -2.93 19.09
CA PHE A 146 -6.69 -1.92 18.32
C PHE A 146 -5.74 -2.58 17.32
N LEU A 147 -5.74 -2.07 16.10
CA LEU A 147 -4.96 -2.59 14.99
C LEU A 147 -3.59 -1.93 14.91
N ALA A 148 -2.56 -2.78 14.81
CA ALA A 148 -1.23 -2.39 14.35
C ALA A 148 -1.24 -2.34 12.80
N VAL A 149 -1.62 -1.19 12.26
CA VAL A 149 -1.73 -0.95 10.81
C VAL A 149 -0.36 -1.07 10.13
N ASN A 150 0.72 -0.68 10.81
CA ASN A 150 2.08 -0.87 10.29
C ASN A 150 2.38 -2.36 10.03
N ASP A 151 2.07 -3.24 10.97
CA ASP A 151 2.32 -4.68 10.85
C ASP A 151 1.50 -5.28 9.72
N ALA A 152 0.22 -4.88 9.59
CA ALA A 152 -0.64 -5.32 8.49
C ALA A 152 -0.07 -4.92 7.11
N ILE A 153 0.43 -3.68 6.99
CA ILE A 153 1.05 -3.21 5.73
C ILE A 153 2.34 -3.97 5.43
N GLU A 154 3.17 -4.23 6.45
CA GLU A 154 4.41 -5.00 6.29
C GLU A 154 4.13 -6.44 5.84
N LEU A 155 3.10 -7.08 6.40
CA LEU A 155 2.67 -8.41 5.98
C LEU A 155 2.16 -8.44 4.53
N ILE A 156 1.38 -7.44 4.11
CA ILE A 156 0.93 -7.31 2.71
C ILE A 156 2.14 -7.19 1.78
N ARG A 157 3.10 -6.32 2.13
CA ARG A 157 4.33 -6.15 1.33
C ARG A 157 5.16 -7.42 1.26
N ALA A 158 5.29 -8.16 2.37
CA ALA A 158 6.00 -9.43 2.40
C ALA A 158 5.32 -10.47 1.48
N LYS A 159 3.98 -10.57 1.53
CA LYS A 159 3.21 -11.44 0.64
C LYS A 159 3.40 -11.05 -0.83
N GLU A 160 3.32 -9.77 -1.16
CA GLU A 160 3.55 -9.27 -2.52
C GLU A 160 4.96 -9.57 -3.02
N ALA A 161 5.99 -9.42 -2.17
CA ALA A 161 7.36 -9.74 -2.50
C ALA A 161 7.56 -11.24 -2.78
N ILE A 162 6.91 -12.11 -1.99
CA ILE A 162 6.91 -13.57 -2.24
C ILE A 162 6.26 -13.88 -3.58
N LEU A 163 5.06 -13.35 -3.84
CA LEU A 163 4.35 -13.57 -5.10
C LEU A 163 5.16 -13.08 -6.31
N ALA A 164 5.81 -11.92 -6.20
CA ALA A 164 6.68 -11.38 -7.24
C ALA A 164 7.89 -12.29 -7.50
N ARG A 165 8.51 -12.83 -6.45
CA ARG A 165 9.61 -13.80 -6.56
C ARG A 165 9.15 -15.08 -7.26
N ASP A 166 8.02 -15.63 -6.85
CA ASP A 166 7.49 -16.88 -7.42
C ASP A 166 7.11 -16.69 -8.91
N MET A 167 6.54 -15.53 -9.27
CA MET A 167 6.32 -15.15 -10.68
C MET A 167 7.62 -15.01 -11.47
N ALA A 168 8.66 -14.41 -10.88
CA ALA A 168 9.96 -14.27 -11.53
C ALA A 168 10.65 -15.63 -11.74
N GLU A 169 10.53 -16.54 -10.78
CA GLU A 169 11.04 -17.91 -10.89
C GLU A 169 10.30 -18.69 -11.99
N ALA A 170 8.97 -18.59 -12.05
CA ALA A 170 8.18 -19.19 -13.12
C ALA A 170 8.58 -18.64 -14.50
N ALA A 171 8.76 -17.32 -14.62
CA ALA A 171 9.21 -16.69 -15.85
C ALA A 171 10.63 -17.13 -16.24
N TYR A 172 11.55 -17.23 -15.29
CA TYR A 172 12.90 -17.72 -15.53
C TYR A 172 12.92 -19.17 -16.04
N ASN A 173 12.11 -20.04 -15.43
CA ASN A 173 11.97 -21.43 -15.86
C ASN A 173 11.38 -21.52 -17.28
N ALA A 174 10.34 -20.73 -17.59
CA ALA A 174 9.78 -20.67 -18.94
C ALA A 174 10.79 -20.17 -19.98
N VAL A 175 11.61 -19.18 -19.63
CA VAL A 175 12.70 -18.69 -20.52
C VAL A 175 13.76 -19.76 -20.73
N LYS A 176 14.12 -20.52 -19.70
CA LYS A 176 15.07 -21.63 -19.80
C LYS A 176 14.54 -22.71 -20.75
N GLU A 177 13.29 -23.13 -20.59
CA GLU A 177 12.64 -24.10 -21.48
C GLU A 177 12.54 -23.60 -22.93
N ALA A 178 12.16 -22.34 -23.13
CA ALA A 178 12.10 -21.73 -24.44
C ALA A 178 13.49 -21.70 -25.12
N LYS A 179 14.55 -21.42 -24.36
CA LYS A 179 15.93 -21.44 -24.85
C LYS A 179 16.38 -22.85 -25.24
N GLU A 180 16.01 -23.86 -24.45
CA GLU A 180 16.29 -25.27 -24.78
C GLU A 180 15.55 -25.70 -26.06
N MET A 181 14.28 -25.34 -26.21
CA MET A 181 13.52 -25.60 -27.44
C MET A 181 14.12 -24.87 -28.66
N ALA A 182 14.50 -23.60 -28.50
CA ALA A 182 15.13 -22.82 -29.56
C ALA A 182 16.47 -23.44 -30.01
N ASN A 183 17.30 -23.91 -29.07
CA ASN A 183 18.54 -24.60 -29.39
C ASN A 183 18.30 -25.90 -30.18
N LYS A 184 17.29 -26.69 -29.78
CA LYS A 184 16.90 -27.91 -30.51
C LYS A 184 16.46 -27.59 -31.93
N ALA A 185 15.60 -26.59 -32.11
CA ALA A 185 15.11 -26.16 -33.42
C ALA A 185 16.25 -25.63 -34.31
N TYR A 186 17.18 -24.86 -33.74
CA TYR A 186 18.35 -24.35 -34.45
C TYR A 186 19.26 -25.48 -34.96
N ASN A 187 19.54 -26.48 -34.11
CA ASN A 187 20.36 -27.63 -34.49
C ASN A 187 19.69 -28.44 -35.62
N ALA A 188 18.39 -28.73 -35.50
CA ALA A 188 17.64 -29.42 -36.54
C ALA A 188 17.64 -28.64 -37.88
N ALA A 189 17.48 -27.31 -37.83
CA ALA A 189 17.54 -26.47 -39.02
C ALA A 189 18.94 -26.47 -39.67
N LYS A 190 20.00 -26.50 -38.86
CA LYS A 190 21.38 -26.61 -39.35
C LYS A 190 21.62 -27.95 -40.07
N GLU A 191 21.18 -29.04 -39.47
CA GLU A 191 21.27 -30.39 -40.06
C GLU A 191 20.50 -30.46 -41.40
N ALA A 192 19.25 -30.00 -41.42
CA ALA A 192 18.44 -29.95 -42.63
C ALA A 192 19.08 -29.11 -43.75
N LYS A 193 19.75 -28.01 -43.39
CA LYS A 193 20.48 -27.16 -44.34
C LYS A 193 21.71 -27.86 -44.91
N GLU A 194 22.46 -28.61 -44.10
CA GLU A 194 23.59 -29.41 -44.56
C GLU A 194 23.15 -30.54 -45.47
N GLU A 195 22.06 -31.22 -45.14
CA GLU A 195 21.47 -32.28 -45.96
C GLU A 195 20.95 -31.73 -47.29
N SER A 196 20.25 -30.61 -47.27
CA SER A 196 19.80 -29.92 -48.49
C SER A 196 20.95 -29.53 -49.41
N LYS A 197 22.08 -29.05 -48.86
CA LYS A 197 23.29 -28.77 -49.66
C LYS A 197 23.82 -30.03 -50.35
N LYS A 198 23.94 -31.14 -49.62
CA LYS A 198 24.38 -32.43 -50.18
C LYS A 198 23.45 -32.91 -51.29
N THR A 199 22.13 -32.79 -51.11
CA THR A 199 21.13 -33.14 -52.13
C THR A 199 21.27 -32.27 -53.37
N LYS A 200 21.50 -30.96 -53.21
CA LYS A 200 21.71 -30.04 -54.33
C LYS A 200 22.99 -30.37 -55.11
N GLU A 201 24.08 -30.69 -54.42
CA GLU A 201 25.32 -31.14 -55.05
C GLU A 201 25.13 -32.46 -55.82
N ALA A 202 24.36 -33.40 -55.26
CA ALA A 202 24.04 -34.66 -55.92
C ALA A 202 23.17 -34.43 -57.18
N LEU A 203 22.18 -33.55 -57.11
CA LEU A 203 21.34 -33.16 -58.25
C LEU A 203 22.16 -32.52 -59.37
N ASN A 204 23.03 -31.55 -59.04
CA ASN A 204 23.91 -30.93 -60.04
C ASN A 204 24.81 -31.97 -60.72
N LYS A 205 25.34 -32.95 -59.99
CA LYS A 205 26.13 -34.05 -60.58
C LYS A 205 25.28 -34.94 -61.50
N LEU A 206 24.00 -35.11 -61.18
CA LEU A 206 23.07 -35.93 -61.96
C LEU A 206 22.66 -35.22 -63.25
N GLU A 207 22.35 -33.92 -63.16
CA GLU A 207 22.06 -33.03 -64.29
C GLU A 207 23.22 -33.02 -65.30
N ASN A 208 24.45 -32.78 -64.82
CA ASN A 208 25.65 -32.86 -65.66
C ASN A 208 25.85 -34.22 -66.35
N LYS A 209 25.43 -35.32 -65.72
CA LYS A 209 25.48 -36.66 -66.33
C LYS A 209 24.40 -36.83 -67.38
N VAL A 210 23.19 -36.32 -67.13
CA VAL A 210 22.06 -36.34 -68.06
C VAL A 210 22.39 -35.52 -69.31
N ASP A 211 22.92 -34.31 -69.15
CA ASP A 211 23.34 -33.45 -70.26
C ASP A 211 24.38 -34.14 -71.15
N ARG A 212 25.38 -34.80 -70.54
CA ARG A 212 26.38 -35.59 -71.27
C ARG A 212 25.76 -36.75 -72.06
N ILE A 213 24.73 -37.41 -71.51
CA ILE A 213 24.04 -38.50 -72.22
C ILE A 213 23.24 -37.93 -73.39
N LEU A 214 22.52 -36.83 -73.18
CA LEU A 214 21.76 -36.14 -74.24
C LEU A 214 22.67 -35.65 -75.38
N ASP A 215 23.84 -35.09 -75.06
CA ASP A 215 24.88 -34.70 -76.04
C ASP A 215 25.44 -35.88 -76.84
N LEU A 216 25.54 -37.06 -76.23
CA LEU A 216 25.99 -38.28 -76.91
C LEU A 216 24.91 -38.86 -77.82
N LEU A 217 23.63 -38.66 -77.49
CA LEU A 217 22.50 -39.09 -78.30
C LEU A 217 22.27 -38.16 -79.49
N SER A 218 22.44 -36.85 -79.33
CA SER A 218 22.29 -35.86 -80.40
C SER A 218 23.44 -35.86 -81.42
N LYS A 219 24.60 -36.44 -81.08
CA LYS A 219 25.73 -36.66 -82.01
C LYS A 219 25.64 -37.97 -82.81
N LYS A 220 24.54 -38.73 -82.67
CA LYS A 220 24.35 -40.05 -83.29
C LYS A 220 23.31 -40.08 -84.41
N GLU A 221 22.85 -38.90 -84.87
CA GLU A 221 22.12 -38.70 -86.14
C GLU A 221 23.06 -38.08 -87.19
#